data_AF-A0A933YQX1-F1
#
_entry.id   AF-A0A933YQX1-F1
#
_cell.length_a   1.000
_cell.length_b   1.000
_cell.length_c   1.000
_cell.angle_alpha   90.00
_cell.angle_beta   90.00
_cell.angle_gamma   90.00
#
_symmetry.space_group_name_H-M   'P 1'
#
loop_
_entity.id
_entity.type
_entity.pdbx_description
1 polymer ?
#
loop_
_entity_poly.entity_id
_entity_poly.type
_entity_poly.pdbx_seq_one_letter_code
_entity_poly.pdbx_strand_id
1 'polypeptide(L)'
;MKKIVAITACIVLMGTGSALAAVGGGDITLKNKGGDVVFSHDAHVAGMSLACTDCHDKLYLSKSQHKAAGMKQMQKGKSCGACHDGKKAFSVKGDCAKCHKK
;
A
#
# COMPACT_ATOMS: atom_id res chain seq x y z
N MET A 1 -30.91 43.38 -40.70
CA MET A 1 -29.44 43.31 -40.64
C MET A 1 -29.05 42.45 -39.44
N LYS A 2 -29.20 41.12 -39.50
CA LYS A 2 -28.10 40.12 -39.54
C LYS A 2 -26.90 40.46 -38.64
N LYS A 3 -26.86 39.88 -37.43
CA LYS A 3 -25.73 39.14 -36.77
C LYS A 3 -26.33 38.39 -35.56
N ILE A 4 -26.73 37.11 -35.67
CA ILE A 4 -25.92 35.90 -35.40
C ILE A 4 -24.92 36.10 -34.26
N VAL A 5 -25.27 35.65 -33.05
CA VAL A 5 -24.34 34.97 -32.12
C VAL A 5 -25.11 33.83 -31.46
N ALA A 6 -25.08 32.68 -32.12
CA ALA A 6 -25.36 31.40 -31.51
C ALA A 6 -24.03 30.80 -31.01
N ILE A 7 -24.11 29.89 -30.03
CA ILE A 7 -23.02 29.00 -29.59
C ILE A 7 -22.05 29.75 -28.66
N THR A 8 -21.99 29.47 -27.36
CA THR A 8 -21.32 28.26 -26.88
C THR A 8 -21.80 27.92 -25.47
N ALA A 9 -22.67 26.92 -25.36
CA ALA A 9 -22.81 26.13 -24.15
C ALA A 9 -21.58 25.22 -24.05
N CYS A 10 -20.48 25.71 -23.48
CA CYS A 10 -19.40 24.85 -23.02
C CYS A 10 -19.63 24.56 -21.54
N ILE A 11 -20.50 23.56 -21.34
CA ILE A 11 -20.36 22.60 -20.25
C ILE A 11 -18.86 22.22 -20.17
N VAL A 12 -18.17 22.72 -19.16
CA VAL A 12 -16.99 22.03 -18.63
C VAL A 12 -17.29 21.79 -17.17
N LEU A 13 -17.94 20.65 -16.94
CA LEU A 13 -17.83 19.85 -15.74
C LEU A 13 -16.34 19.77 -15.39
N MET A 14 -15.86 20.64 -14.49
CA MET A 14 -14.62 20.38 -13.78
C MET A 14 -14.90 19.20 -12.85
N GLY A 15 -14.61 18.02 -13.39
CA GLY A 15 -14.93 16.74 -12.83
C GLY A 15 -14.46 16.64 -11.39
N THR A 16 -15.42 16.32 -10.53
CA THR A 16 -15.23 15.49 -9.33
C THR A 16 -14.55 14.19 -9.77
N GLY A 17 -13.23 14.21 -9.79
CA GLY A 17 -12.40 13.10 -10.23
C GLY A 17 -11.32 12.80 -9.21
N SER A 18 -11.67 12.73 -7.92
CA SER A 18 -10.85 12.01 -6.95
C SER A 18 -10.95 10.52 -7.27
N ALA A 19 -10.34 10.11 -8.38
CA ALA A 19 -9.86 8.75 -8.50
C ALA A 19 -8.94 8.56 -7.31
N LEU A 20 -9.35 7.74 -6.34
CA LEU A 20 -8.49 7.22 -5.28
C LEU A 20 -7.36 6.49 -6.00
N ALA A 21 -6.30 7.22 -6.34
CA ALA A 21 -5.13 6.65 -6.95
C ALA A 21 -4.58 5.65 -5.94
N ALA A 22 -4.68 4.36 -6.26
CA ALA A 22 -4.23 3.30 -5.36
C ALA A 22 -2.74 3.51 -5.08
N VAL A 23 -2.42 3.93 -3.87
CA VAL A 23 -1.04 4.14 -3.44
C VAL A 23 -0.24 2.84 -3.56
N GLY A 24 0.94 2.91 -4.17
CA GLY A 24 1.81 1.76 -4.37
C GLY A 24 1.22 0.61 -5.21
N GLY A 25 0.18 0.85 -6.01
CA GLY A 25 -0.50 -0.20 -6.78
C GLY A 25 -1.49 -1.04 -5.96
N GLY A 26 -1.95 -0.49 -4.83
CA GLY A 26 -2.99 -1.07 -3.98
C GLY A 26 -2.50 -2.17 -3.04
N ASP A 27 -3.43 -2.77 -2.32
CA ASP A 27 -3.14 -3.82 -1.34
C ASP A 27 -2.55 -5.08 -1.99
N ILE A 28 -1.73 -5.79 -1.22
CA ILE A 28 -1.05 -7.01 -1.64
C ILE A 28 -1.47 -8.16 -0.73
N THR A 29 -2.11 -9.18 -1.30
CA THR A 29 -2.44 -10.41 -0.57
C THR A 29 -1.33 -11.44 -0.74
N LEU A 30 -0.70 -11.82 0.37
CA LEU A 30 0.30 -12.87 0.48
C LEU A 30 -0.36 -14.15 0.98
N LYS A 31 -0.41 -15.17 0.12
CA LYS A 31 -0.97 -16.49 0.48
C LYS A 31 -0.06 -17.20 1.47
N ASN A 32 -0.62 -17.68 2.58
CA ASN A 32 0.13 -18.39 3.62
C ASN A 32 -0.74 -19.45 4.29
N LYS A 33 -0.17 -20.62 4.56
CA LYS A 33 -0.85 -21.72 5.27
C LYS A 33 -1.37 -21.35 6.66
N GLY A 34 -0.75 -20.37 7.32
CA GLY A 34 -1.18 -19.84 8.63
C GLY A 34 -2.32 -18.83 8.57
N GLY A 35 -2.88 -18.56 7.39
CA GLY A 35 -3.83 -17.49 7.11
C GLY A 35 -3.22 -16.45 6.19
N ASP A 36 -4.02 -15.98 5.23
CA ASP A 36 -3.62 -14.97 4.25
C ASP A 36 -3.22 -13.67 4.95
N VAL A 37 -2.21 -13.01 4.42
CA VAL A 37 -1.72 -11.73 4.94
C VAL A 37 -1.99 -10.66 3.90
N VAL A 38 -2.70 -9.60 4.29
CA VAL A 38 -2.91 -8.43 3.44
C VAL A 38 -1.96 -7.34 3.89
N PHE A 39 -1.07 -6.92 2.98
CA PHE A 39 -0.26 -5.72 3.14
C PHE A 39 -0.99 -4.55 2.49
N SER A 40 -1.34 -3.54 3.28
CA SER A 40 -1.98 -2.33 2.77
C SER A 40 -0.97 -1.20 2.58
N HIS A 41 -0.80 -0.73 1.34
CA HIS A 41 0.05 0.42 1.07
C HIS A 41 -0.49 1.69 1.71
N ASP A 42 -1.82 1.87 1.75
CA ASP A 42 -2.43 3.07 2.32
C ASP A 42 -2.17 3.19 3.82
N ALA A 43 -2.34 2.09 4.55
CA ALA A 43 -2.01 2.06 5.98
C ALA A 43 -0.54 2.41 6.26
N HIS A 44 0.37 2.06 5.36
CA HIS A 44 1.80 2.33 5.54
C HIS A 44 2.23 3.71 5.05
N VAL A 45 1.81 4.11 3.86
CA VAL A 45 2.24 5.37 3.24
C VAL A 45 1.42 6.54 3.78
N ALA A 46 0.09 6.47 3.70
CA ALA A 46 -0.77 7.54 4.18
C ALA A 46 -0.93 7.48 5.70
N GLY A 47 -1.28 6.29 6.23
CA GLY A 47 -1.56 6.10 7.66
C GLY A 47 -0.35 6.32 8.58
N MET A 48 0.87 6.05 8.09
CA MET A 48 2.10 6.24 8.86
C MET A 48 3.06 7.28 8.25
N SER A 49 2.64 7.98 7.19
CA SER A 49 3.46 8.98 6.49
C SER A 49 4.83 8.45 6.03
N LEU A 50 4.91 7.18 5.64
CA LEU A 50 6.15 6.57 5.14
C LEU A 50 6.38 6.94 3.68
N ALA A 51 7.63 7.24 3.33
CA ALA A 51 8.04 7.48 1.96
C ALA A 51 8.16 6.15 1.20
N CYS A 52 7.95 6.19 -0.12
CA CYS A 52 8.14 5.03 -0.99
C CYS A 52 9.54 4.39 -0.82
N THR A 53 10.54 5.25 -0.59
CA THR A 53 11.95 4.89 -0.42
C THR A 53 12.29 4.22 0.92
N ASP A 54 11.37 4.27 1.89
CA ASP A 54 11.57 3.59 3.18
C ASP A 54 11.45 2.07 3.03
N CYS A 55 10.70 1.63 2.00
CA CYS A 55 10.50 0.22 1.67
C CYS A 55 11.21 -0.17 0.37
N HIS A 56 11.12 0.67 -0.67
CA HIS A 56 11.64 0.38 -2.00
C HIS A 56 12.97 1.09 -2.27
N ASP A 57 13.91 0.49 -2.97
CA ASP A 57 13.95 -0.90 -3.44
C ASP A 57 14.59 -1.86 -2.41
N LYS A 58 14.94 -1.34 -1.22
CA LYS A 58 15.78 -2.01 -0.22
C LYS A 58 15.13 -3.23 0.41
N LEU A 59 13.90 -3.11 0.91
CA LEU A 59 13.16 -4.20 1.56
C LEU A 59 12.30 -4.96 0.55
N TYR A 60 11.73 -4.24 -0.41
CA TYR A 60 10.85 -4.79 -1.44
C TYR A 60 11.19 -4.14 -2.78
N LEU A 61 11.27 -4.95 -3.84
CA LEU A 61 11.53 -4.47 -5.20
C LEU A 61 10.21 -4.30 -5.95
N SER A 62 9.53 -5.42 -6.19
CA SER A 62 8.26 -5.49 -6.92
C SER A 62 7.51 -6.77 -6.53
N LYS A 63 6.25 -6.89 -6.92
CA LYS A 63 5.45 -8.13 -6.71
C LYS A 63 6.11 -9.34 -7.40
N SER A 64 6.63 -9.19 -8.61
CA SER A 64 7.25 -10.28 -9.38
C SER A 64 8.62 -10.71 -8.84
N GLN A 65 9.35 -9.79 -8.22
CA GLN A 65 10.66 -10.07 -7.61
C GLN A 65 10.56 -10.28 -6.09
N HIS A 66 9.35 -10.40 -5.55
CA HIS A 66 9.14 -10.57 -4.13
C HIS A 66 9.76 -11.88 -3.64
N LYS A 67 10.68 -11.77 -2.67
CA LYS A 67 11.24 -12.93 -1.97
C LYS A 67 10.51 -13.10 -0.65
N ALA A 68 9.76 -14.20 -0.55
CA ALA A 68 9.06 -14.54 0.68
C ALA A 68 10.03 -14.69 1.85
N ALA A 69 9.72 -14.04 2.97
CA ALA A 69 10.45 -14.20 4.22
C ALA A 69 9.61 -15.00 5.21
N GLY A 70 10.22 -15.99 5.86
CA GLY A 70 9.57 -16.70 6.97
C GLY A 70 9.62 -15.92 8.27
N MET A 71 8.78 -16.29 9.25
CA MET A 71 8.74 -15.64 10.57
C MET A 71 10.11 -15.60 11.27
N LYS A 72 10.93 -16.65 11.13
CA LYS A 72 12.29 -16.67 11.70
C LYS A 72 13.20 -15.59 11.11
N GLN A 73 13.04 -15.27 9.81
CA GLN A 73 13.79 -14.19 9.17
C GLN A 73 13.24 -12.83 9.60
N MET A 74 11.91 -12.70 9.72
CA MET A 74 11.28 -11.48 10.23
C MET A 74 11.72 -11.15 11.66
N GLN A 75 11.79 -12.15 12.54
CA GLN A 75 12.31 -11.95 13.90
C GLN A 75 13.79 -11.51 13.94
N LYS A 76 14.53 -11.66 12.83
CA LYS A 76 15.91 -11.17 12.63
C LYS A 76 15.96 -9.83 11.88
N GLY A 77 14.85 -9.10 11.78
CA GLY A 77 14.79 -7.77 11.18
C GLY A 77 14.63 -7.75 9.66
N LYS A 78 14.29 -8.88 9.02
CA LYS A 78 14.04 -8.92 7.56
C LYS A 78 12.56 -8.68 7.23
N SER A 79 12.27 -8.20 6.02
CA SER A 79 10.91 -8.03 5.53
C SER A 79 10.05 -7.23 6.54
N CYS A 80 8.85 -7.67 6.90
CA CYS A 80 7.96 -6.97 7.83
C CYS A 80 8.65 -6.66 9.17
N GLY A 81 9.54 -7.56 9.63
CA GLY A 81 10.27 -7.40 10.88
C GLY A 81 11.34 -6.30 10.88
N ALA A 82 11.63 -5.67 9.73
CA ALA A 82 12.49 -4.48 9.70
C ALA A 82 11.89 -3.30 10.48
N CYS A 83 10.55 -3.23 10.54
CA CYS A 83 9.81 -2.23 11.31
C CYS A 83 8.94 -2.86 12.41
N HIS A 84 8.37 -4.04 12.17
CA HIS A 84 7.59 -4.78 13.17
C HIS A 84 8.50 -5.52 14.18
N ASP A 85 9.39 -4.77 14.83
CA ASP A 85 10.40 -5.27 15.76
C ASP A 85 9.98 -5.15 17.24
N GLY A 86 8.84 -4.51 17.52
CA GLY A 86 8.37 -4.19 18.87
C GLY A 86 8.88 -2.85 19.40
N LYS A 87 9.61 -2.08 18.58
CA LYS A 87 10.12 -0.74 18.89
C LYS A 87 9.55 0.31 17.94
N LYS A 88 9.68 0.09 16.63
CA LYS A 88 9.15 1.02 15.60
C LYS A 88 7.67 0.78 15.35
N ALA A 89 7.26 -0.48 15.32
CA ALA A 89 5.87 -0.91 15.23
C ALA A 89 5.66 -2.14 16.12
N PHE A 90 4.40 -2.61 16.20
CA PHE A 90 4.10 -3.84 16.95
C PHE A 90 4.97 -5.01 16.45
N SER A 91 5.37 -5.90 17.37
CA SER A 91 6.30 -6.97 17.04
C SER A 91 5.67 -8.03 16.15
N VAL A 92 6.46 -8.64 15.26
CA VAL A 92 6.11 -9.89 14.58
C VAL A 92 6.00 -11.10 15.53
N LYS A 93 6.28 -10.92 16.82
CA LYS A 93 6.14 -11.95 17.86
C LYS A 93 4.79 -11.79 18.57
N GLY A 94 3.95 -12.83 18.51
CA GLY A 94 2.75 -12.97 19.35
C GLY A 94 1.44 -12.47 18.73
N ASP A 95 1.44 -11.31 18.08
CA ASP A 95 0.22 -10.69 17.52
C ASP A 95 -0.20 -11.25 16.15
N CYS A 96 -0.27 -12.58 16.02
CA CYS A 96 -0.44 -13.28 14.74
C CYS A 96 -1.65 -12.78 13.93
N ALA A 97 -2.78 -12.54 14.61
CA ALA A 97 -4.05 -12.15 13.98
C ALA A 97 -4.06 -10.72 13.41
N LYS A 98 -3.07 -9.88 13.77
CA LYS A 98 -2.92 -8.54 13.17
C LYS A 98 -2.58 -8.65 11.69
N CYS A 99 -1.81 -9.66 11.29
CA CYS A 99 -1.41 -9.88 9.91
C CYS A 99 -2.15 -11.05 9.26
N HIS A 100 -2.26 -12.19 9.95
CA HIS A 100 -2.82 -13.42 9.41
C HIS A 100 -4.33 -13.47 9.61
N LYS A 101 -5.08 -13.22 8.54
CA LYS A 101 -6.53 -13.41 8.49
C LYS A 101 -6.82 -14.85 8.07
N LYS A 102 -7.69 -15.53 8.81
CA LYS A 102 -8.19 -16.85 8.45
C LYS A 102 -9.37 -16.73 7.50
#